data_AF-A0AAV3ECQ3-F1
#
_entry.id   AF-A0AAV3ECQ3-F1
#
_cell.length_a   1.000
_cell.length_b   1.000
_cell.length_c   1.000
_cell.angle_alpha   90.00
_cell.angle_beta   90.00
_cell.angle_gamma   90.00
#
_symmetry.space_group_name_H-M   'P 1'
#
loop_
_entity.id
_entity.type
_entity.pdbx_description
1 polymer ?
#
loop_
_entity_poly.entity_id
_entity_poly.type
_entity_poly.pdbx_seq_one_letter_code
_entity_poly.pdbx_strand_id
1 'polypeptide(L)'
;MDVNKNRNEWMWLDKVNTWLKRHGFLAWLLDFSVLILFAMITAILVFQIPFLPTYLKSNYVFPLFINILVLLYYAYGSILRENSVKRVTSLKDLVNPLLYINPVVLLLHYFGVRSRRHRPLLPLPTLDHRYVWFPIATYIIFFLIAAVITIASKGSKKK
;
A
#
# COMPACT_ATOMS: atom_id res chain seq x y z
N MET A 1 -15.96 19.76 21.86
CA MET A 1 -17.06 19.85 20.87
C MET A 1 -16.62 19.09 19.62
N ASP A 2 -17.23 17.93 19.29
CA ASP A 2 -17.28 17.32 17.93
C ASP A 2 -17.72 15.84 17.89
N VAL A 3 -17.96 15.19 19.05
CA VAL A 3 -18.35 13.77 19.09
C VAL A 3 -19.62 13.47 18.26
N ASN A 4 -20.58 14.41 18.22
CA ASN A 4 -21.82 14.25 17.46
C ASN A 4 -21.61 14.42 15.95
N LYS A 5 -20.72 15.32 15.53
CA LYS A 5 -20.42 15.56 14.11
C LYS A 5 -19.77 14.33 13.48
N ASN A 6 -18.74 13.80 14.14
CA ASN A 6 -18.08 12.57 13.71
C ASN A 6 -19.12 11.46 13.55
N ARG A 7 -19.96 11.21 14.56
CA ARG A 7 -20.98 10.14 14.53
C ARG A 7 -21.89 10.21 13.30
N ASN A 8 -22.30 11.41 12.91
CA ASN A 8 -23.16 11.61 11.74
C ASN A 8 -22.44 11.32 10.42
N GLU A 9 -21.16 11.70 10.31
CA GLU A 9 -20.33 11.38 9.15
C GLU A 9 -20.12 9.85 9.00
N TRP A 10 -19.82 9.16 10.10
CA TRP A 10 -19.69 7.69 10.11
C TRP A 10 -20.98 6.99 9.71
N MET A 11 -22.13 7.46 10.22
CA MET A 11 -23.44 6.94 9.83
C MET A 11 -23.76 7.19 8.36
N TRP A 12 -23.34 8.33 7.80
CA TRP A 12 -23.53 8.62 6.38
C TRP A 12 -22.67 7.71 5.50
N LEU A 13 -21.39 7.52 5.87
CA LEU A 13 -20.50 6.59 5.18
C LEU A 13 -21.04 5.15 5.19
N ASP A 14 -21.62 4.71 6.30
CA ASP A 14 -22.24 3.38 6.40
C ASP A 14 -23.45 3.24 5.46
N LYS A 15 -24.28 4.28 5.31
CA LYS A 15 -25.38 4.31 4.34
C LYS A 15 -24.87 4.23 2.91
N VAL A 16 -23.85 5.03 2.57
CA VAL A 16 -23.23 5.03 1.24
C VAL A 16 -22.61 3.66 0.94
N ASN A 17 -21.86 3.07 1.87
CA ASN A 17 -21.27 1.74 1.71
C ASN A 17 -22.35 0.67 1.51
N THR A 18 -23.44 0.72 2.27
CA THR A 18 -24.56 -0.23 2.12
C THR A 18 -25.24 -0.09 0.77
N TRP A 19 -25.43 1.14 0.30
CA TRP A 19 -25.95 1.43 -1.03
C TRP A 19 -25.00 0.94 -2.14
N LEU A 20 -23.69 1.17 -1.98
CA LEU A 20 -22.66 0.72 -2.91
C LEU A 20 -22.60 -0.80 -3.01
N LYS A 21 -22.74 -1.52 -1.88
CA LYS A 21 -22.84 -2.98 -1.85
C LYS A 21 -24.07 -3.50 -2.60
N ARG A 22 -25.18 -2.76 -2.56
CA ARG A 22 -26.39 -3.08 -3.33
C ARG A 22 -26.19 -2.88 -4.84
N HIS A 23 -25.32 -1.95 -5.22
CA HIS A 23 -24.95 -1.66 -6.61
C HIS A 23 -23.51 -2.12 -6.92
N GLY A 24 -23.31 -3.43 -7.00
CA GLY A 24 -21.98 -4.05 -7.16
C GLY A 24 -21.12 -3.50 -8.31
N PHE A 25 -21.73 -3.16 -9.46
CA PHE A 25 -21.02 -2.55 -10.59
C PHE A 25 -20.44 -1.17 -10.24
N LEU A 26 -21.22 -0.34 -9.56
CA LEU A 26 -20.79 1.00 -9.17
C LEU A 26 -19.73 0.95 -8.07
N ALA A 27 -19.86 0.00 -7.15
CA ALA A 27 -18.85 -0.31 -6.15
C ALA A 27 -17.51 -0.66 -6.79
N TRP A 28 -17.53 -1.57 -7.76
CA TRP A 28 -16.32 -1.97 -8.48
C TRP A 28 -15.70 -0.82 -9.28
N LEU A 29 -16.52 -0.01 -9.95
CA LEU A 29 -16.06 1.16 -10.71
C LEU A 29 -15.41 2.21 -9.82
N LEU A 30 -15.97 2.46 -8.63
CA LEU A 30 -15.39 3.36 -7.65
C LEU A 30 -14.03 2.84 -7.14
N ASP A 31 -13.98 1.56 -6.74
CA ASP A 31 -12.76 0.92 -6.25
C ASP A 31 -11.64 1.00 -7.31
N PHE A 32 -11.98 0.75 -8.59
CA PHE A 32 -11.04 0.83 -9.71
C PHE A 32 -10.57 2.26 -9.99
N SER A 33 -11.48 3.24 -9.99
CA SER A 33 -11.15 4.66 -10.18
C SER A 33 -10.18 5.17 -9.12
N VAL A 34 -10.45 4.83 -7.85
CA VAL A 34 -9.58 5.22 -6.74
C VAL A 34 -8.21 4.55 -6.84
N LEU A 35 -8.17 3.26 -7.20
CA LEU A 35 -6.92 2.54 -7.40
C LEU A 35 -6.07 3.20 -8.49
N ILE A 36 -6.67 3.60 -9.62
CA ILE A 36 -5.98 4.35 -10.68
C ILE A 36 -5.45 5.68 -10.16
N LEU A 37 -6.25 6.46 -9.44
CA LEU A 37 -5.83 7.75 -8.89
C LEU A 37 -4.63 7.59 -7.93
N PHE A 38 -4.70 6.63 -7.01
CA PHE A 38 -3.59 6.35 -6.10
C PHE A 38 -2.35 5.83 -6.84
N ALA A 39 -2.52 5.00 -7.86
CA ALA A 39 -1.42 4.55 -8.70
C ALA A 39 -0.75 5.73 -9.43
N MET A 40 -1.52 6.66 -10.00
CA MET A 40 -0.97 7.84 -10.66
C MET A 40 -0.25 8.76 -9.67
N ILE A 41 -0.86 9.08 -8.53
CA ILE A 41 -0.25 9.94 -7.51
C ILE A 41 1.04 9.32 -7.00
N THR A 42 1.03 8.02 -6.68
CA THR A 42 2.21 7.30 -6.20
C THR A 42 3.27 7.22 -7.30
N ALA A 43 2.89 6.96 -8.55
CA ALA A 43 3.83 6.94 -9.65
C ALA A 43 4.51 8.32 -9.82
N ILE A 44 3.74 9.41 -9.84
CA ILE A 44 4.30 10.76 -9.93
C ILE A 44 5.26 10.99 -8.75
N LEU A 45 4.82 10.76 -7.51
CA LEU A 45 5.62 10.99 -6.32
C LEU A 45 6.97 10.25 -6.37
N VAL A 46 6.95 8.97 -6.73
CA VAL A 46 8.16 8.14 -6.67
C VAL A 46 9.06 8.32 -7.90
N PHE A 47 8.49 8.60 -9.08
CA PHE A 47 9.29 8.88 -10.28
C PHE A 47 9.94 10.28 -10.26
N GLN A 48 9.55 11.19 -9.37
CA GLN A 48 10.23 12.48 -9.18
C GLN A 48 11.57 12.37 -8.42
N ILE A 49 11.93 11.20 -7.85
CA ILE A 49 13.15 11.05 -7.05
C ILE A 49 14.42 11.24 -7.90
N PRO A 50 15.25 12.28 -7.70
CA PRO A 50 16.29 12.67 -8.66
C PRO A 50 17.55 11.79 -8.65
N PHE A 51 17.84 11.08 -7.55
CA PHE A 51 19.09 10.33 -7.40
C PHE A 51 19.13 8.96 -8.13
N LEU A 52 17.98 8.51 -8.66
CA LEU A 52 17.84 7.19 -9.29
C LEU A 52 18.08 7.26 -10.81
N PRO A 53 18.79 6.27 -11.39
CA PRO A 53 19.07 6.24 -12.82
C PRO A 53 17.78 6.11 -13.65
N THR A 54 17.58 7.01 -14.62
CA THR A 54 16.37 7.10 -15.46
C THR A 54 16.08 5.81 -16.23
N TYR A 55 17.11 5.08 -16.67
CA TYR A 55 16.99 3.92 -17.55
C TYR A 55 16.46 2.65 -16.87
N LEU A 56 16.49 2.59 -15.53
CA LEU A 56 15.98 1.46 -14.72
C LEU A 56 15.17 1.91 -13.50
N LYS A 57 14.77 3.18 -13.48
CA LYS A 57 14.11 3.83 -12.33
C LYS A 57 12.94 3.01 -11.78
N SER A 58 12.11 2.46 -12.67
CA SER A 58 10.96 1.62 -12.31
C SER A 58 11.34 0.44 -11.42
N ASN A 59 12.45 -0.25 -11.69
CA ASN A 59 12.86 -1.44 -10.93
C ASN A 59 13.32 -1.06 -9.52
N TYR A 60 14.06 0.04 -9.37
CA TYR A 60 14.48 0.51 -8.05
C TYR A 60 13.32 1.06 -7.22
N VAL A 61 12.37 1.73 -7.88
CA VAL A 61 11.20 2.39 -7.29
C VAL A 61 10.10 1.39 -6.94
N PHE A 62 10.05 0.25 -7.64
CA PHE A 62 8.99 -0.75 -7.52
C PHE A 62 8.62 -1.14 -6.07
N PRO A 63 9.58 -1.42 -5.16
CA PRO A 63 9.25 -1.73 -3.77
C PRO A 63 8.53 -0.59 -3.08
N LEU A 64 8.99 0.64 -3.31
CA LEU A 64 8.43 1.84 -2.69
C LEU A 64 7.04 2.14 -3.25
N PHE A 65 6.87 2.00 -4.57
CA PHE A 65 5.59 2.15 -5.25
C PHE A 65 4.54 1.17 -4.70
N ILE A 66 4.85 -0.13 -4.65
CA ILE A 66 3.89 -1.14 -4.19
C ILE A 66 3.54 -0.94 -2.71
N ASN A 67 4.51 -0.65 -1.84
CA ASN A 67 4.24 -0.42 -0.43
C ASN A 67 3.30 0.77 -0.19
N ILE A 68 3.54 1.91 -0.85
CA ILE A 68 2.66 3.08 -0.72
C ILE A 68 1.29 2.81 -1.33
N LEU A 69 1.22 2.19 -2.50
CA LEU A 69 -0.03 1.86 -3.17
C LEU A 69 -0.92 0.98 -2.28
N VAL A 70 -0.33 -0.06 -1.68
CA VAL A 70 -1.00 -0.96 -0.75
C VAL A 70 -1.49 -0.20 0.48
N LEU A 71 -0.65 0.66 1.06
CA LEU A 71 -1.01 1.45 2.22
C LEU A 71 -2.22 2.36 1.95
N LEU A 72 -2.19 3.07 0.82
CA LEU A 72 -3.29 3.94 0.39
C LEU A 72 -4.57 3.13 0.12
N TYR A 73 -4.45 1.97 -0.53
CA TYR A 73 -5.57 1.10 -0.83
C TYR A 73 -6.23 0.55 0.46
N TYR A 74 -5.43 0.09 1.42
CA TYR A 74 -5.95 -0.37 2.71
C TYR A 74 -6.54 0.77 3.54
N ALA A 75 -5.93 1.96 3.54
CA ALA A 75 -6.50 3.14 4.18
C ALA A 75 -7.86 3.50 3.57
N TYR A 76 -7.97 3.47 2.24
CA TYR A 76 -9.24 3.68 1.55
C TYR A 76 -10.28 2.61 1.89
N GLY A 77 -9.92 1.33 1.83
CA GLY A 77 -10.80 0.22 2.16
C GLY A 77 -11.34 0.32 3.59
N SER A 78 -10.46 0.65 4.54
CA SER A 78 -10.85 0.92 5.93
C SER A 78 -11.87 2.08 6.02
N ILE A 79 -11.62 3.20 5.34
CA ILE A 79 -12.48 4.40 5.44
C ILE A 79 -13.83 4.22 4.75
N LEU A 80 -13.86 3.66 3.54
CA LEU A 80 -15.07 3.64 2.72
C LEU A 80 -15.77 2.28 2.66
N ARG A 81 -15.03 1.18 2.76
CA ARG A 81 -15.59 -0.17 2.59
C ARG A 81 -15.93 -0.85 3.91
N GLU A 82 -15.25 -0.46 4.97
CA GLU A 82 -15.45 -1.02 6.29
C GLU A 82 -16.49 -0.25 7.09
N ASN A 83 -17.39 -0.98 7.74
CA ASN A 83 -18.45 -0.37 8.56
C ASN A 83 -17.81 0.42 9.71
N SER A 84 -18.47 1.47 10.17
CA SER A 84 -18.01 2.31 11.30
C SER A 84 -17.56 1.54 12.54
N VAL A 85 -18.16 0.36 12.79
CA VAL A 85 -17.82 -0.53 13.92
C VAL A 85 -16.54 -1.34 13.70
N LYS A 86 -16.21 -1.69 12.45
CA LYS A 86 -15.03 -2.51 12.09
C LYS A 86 -13.89 -1.70 11.49
N ARG A 87 -14.10 -0.41 11.21
CA ARG A 87 -13.11 0.45 10.59
C ARG A 87 -11.79 0.37 11.36
N VAL A 88 -10.68 0.21 10.63
CA VAL A 88 -9.35 0.18 11.20
C VAL A 88 -9.10 1.46 12.01
N THR A 89 -9.16 1.33 13.32
CA THR A 89 -8.79 2.37 14.29
C THR A 89 -7.37 2.17 14.80
N SER A 90 -6.76 1.00 14.53
CA SER A 90 -5.43 0.64 15.00
C SER A 90 -4.41 0.70 13.87
N LEU A 91 -3.28 1.38 14.12
CA LEU A 91 -2.12 1.38 13.21
C LEU A 91 -1.65 -0.03 12.85
N LYS A 92 -1.91 -1.02 13.72
CA LYS A 92 -1.57 -2.42 13.49
C LYS A 92 -2.25 -3.00 12.25
N ASP A 93 -3.55 -2.78 12.08
CA ASP A 93 -4.28 -3.40 10.96
C ASP A 93 -3.93 -2.72 9.63
N LEU A 94 -3.47 -1.47 9.68
CA LEU A 94 -2.96 -0.75 8.52
C LEU A 94 -1.59 -1.28 8.05
N VAL A 95 -0.71 -1.69 8.97
CA VAL A 95 0.62 -2.21 8.63
C VAL A 95 0.69 -3.73 8.46
N ASN A 96 -0.32 -4.46 8.95
CA ASN A 96 -0.38 -5.90 8.82
C ASN A 96 -0.23 -6.37 7.35
N PRO A 97 -0.89 -5.73 6.35
CA PRO A 97 -0.67 -6.07 4.94
C PRO A 97 0.76 -5.84 4.47
N LEU A 98 1.45 -4.81 4.98
CA LEU A 98 2.85 -4.55 4.64
C LEU A 98 3.76 -5.71 5.08
N LEU A 99 3.49 -6.34 6.23
CA LEU A 99 4.26 -7.50 6.68
C LEU A 99 4.13 -8.71 5.73
N TYR A 100 2.95 -8.95 5.17
CA TYR A 100 2.72 -10.08 4.27
C TYR A 100 3.15 -9.78 2.83
N ILE A 101 2.91 -8.56 2.36
CA ILE A 101 3.18 -8.18 0.96
C ILE A 101 4.68 -8.00 0.71
N ASN A 102 5.42 -7.38 1.64
CA ASN A 102 6.87 -7.16 1.46
C ASN A 102 7.67 -8.43 1.12
N PRO A 103 7.58 -9.54 1.87
CA PRO A 103 8.33 -10.76 1.53
C PRO A 103 7.88 -11.37 0.20
N VAL A 104 6.58 -11.36 -0.12
CA VAL A 104 6.07 -11.89 -1.39
C VAL A 104 6.59 -11.06 -2.57
N VAL A 105 6.51 -9.74 -2.49
CA VAL A 105 6.97 -8.82 -3.53
C VAL A 105 8.49 -8.88 -3.66
N LEU A 106 9.22 -9.03 -2.56
CA LEU A 106 10.67 -9.26 -2.58
C LEU A 106 11.01 -10.54 -3.33
N LEU A 107 10.30 -11.65 -3.09
CA LEU A 107 10.52 -12.90 -3.82
C LEU A 107 10.23 -12.74 -5.32
N LEU A 108 9.10 -12.12 -5.68
CA LEU A 108 8.76 -11.85 -7.08
C LEU A 108 9.81 -10.95 -7.76
N HIS A 109 10.33 -9.96 -7.04
CA HIS A 109 11.35 -9.05 -7.55
C HIS A 109 12.74 -9.70 -7.62
N TYR A 110 13.04 -10.65 -6.72
CA TYR A 110 14.28 -11.41 -6.72
C TYR A 110 14.34 -12.40 -7.89
N PHE A 111 13.26 -13.15 -8.12
CA PHE A 111 13.17 -14.08 -9.25
C PHE A 111 13.08 -13.34 -10.59
N GLY A 112 12.58 -12.11 -10.59
CA GLY A 112 12.38 -11.31 -11.79
C GLY A 112 11.23 -11.85 -12.64
N VAL A 113 10.34 -10.96 -13.08
CA VAL A 113 9.26 -11.35 -13.99
C VAL A 113 9.83 -11.40 -15.41
N ARG A 114 10.45 -12.51 -15.81
CA ARG A 114 11.07 -12.67 -17.13
C ARG A 114 10.01 -12.75 -18.23
N SER A 115 9.53 -11.60 -18.69
CA SER A 115 8.68 -11.50 -19.88
C SER A 115 9.55 -11.60 -21.15
N ARG A 116 9.15 -12.47 -22.10
CA ARG A 116 9.88 -12.72 -23.35
C ARG A 116 9.85 -11.57 -24.37
N ARG A 117 9.02 -10.53 -24.17
CA ARG A 117 8.77 -9.50 -25.22
C ARG A 117 8.89 -8.03 -24.80
N HIS A 118 8.97 -7.70 -23.51
CA HIS A 118 9.13 -6.31 -23.05
C HIS A 118 10.11 -6.26 -21.89
N ARG A 119 10.86 -5.15 -21.76
CA ARG A 119 11.87 -4.93 -20.72
C ARG A 119 11.27 -5.32 -19.35
N PRO A 120 11.65 -6.48 -18.79
CA PRO A 120 11.01 -6.98 -17.59
C PRO A 120 11.39 -6.15 -16.37
N LEU A 121 10.65 -6.32 -15.28
CA LEU A 121 11.18 -6.07 -13.94
C LEU A 121 12.46 -6.89 -13.82
N LEU A 122 13.60 -6.21 -13.88
CA LEU A 122 14.89 -6.89 -13.83
C LEU A 122 15.03 -7.53 -12.45
N PRO A 123 15.47 -8.80 -12.38
CA PRO A 123 15.72 -9.43 -11.11
C PRO A 123 16.77 -8.62 -10.34
N LEU A 124 16.56 -8.43 -9.02
CA LEU A 124 17.47 -7.69 -8.11
C LEU A 124 18.98 -7.92 -8.36
N PRO A 125 19.47 -9.15 -8.62
CA PRO A 125 20.89 -9.43 -8.89
C PRO A 125 21.45 -8.80 -10.17
N THR A 126 20.58 -8.40 -11.12
CA THR A 126 20.97 -7.79 -12.40
C THR A 126 20.92 -6.26 -12.38
N LEU A 127 20.49 -5.67 -11.27
CA LEU A 127 20.53 -4.22 -11.08
C LEU A 127 21.97 -3.76 -10.83
N ASP A 128 22.24 -2.50 -11.16
CA ASP A 128 23.52 -1.87 -10.88
C ASP A 128 23.77 -1.90 -9.37
N HIS A 129 24.89 -2.51 -8.97
CA HIS A 129 25.28 -2.64 -7.57
C HIS A 129 25.38 -1.28 -6.86
N ARG A 130 25.60 -0.19 -7.59
CA ARG A 130 25.62 1.16 -7.02
C ARG A 130 24.26 1.60 -6.44
N TYR A 131 23.16 1.08 -6.98
CA TYR A 131 21.79 1.49 -6.62
C TYR A 131 20.92 0.35 -6.10
N VAL A 132 21.42 -0.90 -6.11
CA VAL A 132 20.69 -2.08 -5.61
C VAL A 132 20.34 -1.99 -4.12
N TRP A 133 21.11 -1.22 -3.34
CA TRP A 133 20.85 -0.99 -1.93
C TRP A 133 19.51 -0.29 -1.68
N PHE A 134 19.04 0.56 -2.60
CA PHE A 134 17.80 1.33 -2.42
C PHE A 134 16.53 0.45 -2.33
N PRO A 135 16.25 -0.44 -3.30
CA PRO A 135 15.10 -1.34 -3.21
C PRO A 135 15.21 -2.27 -1.99
N ILE A 136 16.41 -2.77 -1.69
CA ILE A 136 16.67 -3.63 -0.51
C ILE A 136 16.37 -2.88 0.79
N ALA A 137 16.92 -1.68 0.96
CA ALA A 137 16.70 -0.83 2.13
C ALA A 137 15.22 -0.50 2.29
N THR A 138 14.52 -0.23 1.17
CA THR A 138 13.08 0.03 1.19
C THR A 138 12.30 -1.16 1.75
N TYR A 139 12.53 -2.38 1.27
CA TYR A 139 11.86 -3.58 1.81
C TYR A 139 12.14 -3.75 3.30
N ILE A 140 13.39 -3.57 3.73
CA ILE A 140 13.79 -3.72 5.14
C ILE A 140 13.11 -2.66 6.01
N ILE A 141 13.10 -1.40 5.59
CA ILE A 141 12.48 -0.30 6.35
C ILE A 141 10.98 -0.54 6.50
N PHE A 142 10.26 -0.85 5.42
CA PHE A 142 8.81 -1.10 5.50
C PHE A 142 8.49 -2.35 6.33
N PHE A 143 9.29 -3.41 6.21
CA PHE A 143 9.15 -4.61 7.03
C PHE A 143 9.39 -4.31 8.52
N LEU A 144 10.45 -3.57 8.85
CA LEU A 144 10.77 -3.16 10.22
C LEU A 144 9.68 -2.27 10.83
N ILE A 145 9.23 -1.25 10.09
CA ILE A 145 8.13 -0.38 10.53
C ILE A 145 6.90 -1.22 10.89
N ALA A 146 6.52 -2.13 10.00
CA ALA A 146 5.35 -2.97 10.20
C ALA A 146 5.52 -3.96 11.37
N ALA A 147 6.72 -4.51 11.55
CA ALA A 147 7.07 -5.37 12.68
C ALA A 147 7.02 -4.62 14.01
N VAL A 148 7.64 -3.44 14.08
CA VAL A 148 7.67 -2.58 15.28
C VAL A 148 6.26 -2.18 15.70
N ILE A 149 5.44 -1.70 14.78
CA ILE A 149 4.05 -1.30 15.08
C ILE A 149 3.23 -2.51 15.55
N THR A 150 3.44 -3.68 14.94
CA THR A 150 2.76 -4.92 15.35
C THR A 150 3.16 -5.36 16.76
N ILE A 151 4.45 -5.28 17.10
CA ILE A 151 4.97 -5.62 18.43
C ILE A 151 4.50 -4.60 19.48
N ALA A 152 4.62 -3.30 19.17
CA ALA A 152 4.16 -2.22 20.05
C ALA A 152 2.65 -2.33 20.35
N SER A 153 1.85 -2.68 19.34
CA SER A 153 0.42 -2.92 19.50
C SER A 153 0.11 -4.14 20.39
N LYS A 154 0.95 -5.19 20.36
CA LYS A 154 0.82 -6.34 21.29
C LYS A 154 1.18 -5.96 22.73
N GLY A 155 2.19 -5.10 22.93
CA GLY A 155 2.60 -4.62 24.26
C GLY A 155 1.52 -3.78 24.96
N SER A 156 0.69 -3.06 24.20
CA SER A 156 -0.41 -2.23 24.72
C SER A 156 -1.57 -3.04 25.33
N LYS A 157 -1.70 -4.34 25.02
CA LYS A 157 -2.74 -5.22 25.63
C LYS A 157 -2.44 -5.65 27.06
N LYS A 158 -1.28 -5.30 27.62
CA LYS A 158 -0.95 -5.49 29.05
C LYS A 158 -0.99 -4.13 29.76
N LYS A 159 -2.19 -3.59 30.00
CA LYS A 159 -2.48 -2.65 31.09
C LYS A 159 -3.98 -2.60 31.32
#